data_AF-A0A503Y569-F1
#
_entry.id   AF-A0A503Y569-F1
#
_cell.length_a   1.000
_cell.length_b   1.000
_cell.length_c   1.000
_cell.angle_alpha   90.00
_cell.angle_beta   90.00
_cell.angle_gamma   90.00
#
_symmetry.space_group_name_H-M   'P 1'
#
loop_
_entity.id
_entity.type
_entity.pdbx_description
1 polymer ?
#
loop_
_entity_poly.entity_id
_entity_poly.type
_entity_poly.pdbx_seq_one_letter_code
_entity_poly.pdbx_strand_id
1 'polypeptide(L)'
;MFVDAAAIVAMLSDEAEAQRCAQAVVKASAPFTSAIAVWEAAMALSRSEKLGIPVELSVQIVSRFLDERAIALRDLPPASEATSLSVGAASRFRNNAIRLNLADCFHYACARYYAVPMLSTADEFRLTDLETVP
;
A
#
# COMPACT_ATOMS: atom_id res chain seq x y z
N MET A 1 4.92 -10.19 2.06
CA MET A 1 5.04 -8.72 2.21
C MET A 1 3.68 -8.10 1.96
N PHE A 2 3.37 -6.99 2.60
CA PHE A 2 2.23 -6.15 2.26
C PHE A 2 2.67 -5.14 1.20
N VAL A 3 1.91 -5.00 0.12
CA VAL A 3 2.14 -4.02 -0.96
C VAL A 3 1.12 -2.89 -0.77
N ASP A 4 1.60 -1.68 -0.50
CA ASP A 4 0.74 -0.52 -0.27
C ASP A 4 0.27 0.15 -1.57
N ALA A 5 -0.61 1.14 -1.43
CA ALA A 5 -1.11 1.90 -2.57
C ALA A 5 0.00 2.63 -3.33
N ALA A 6 0.99 3.21 -2.63
CA ALA A 6 2.05 4.00 -3.25
C ALA A 6 2.94 3.13 -4.16
N ALA A 7 3.28 1.91 -3.74
CA ALA A 7 4.01 0.94 -4.55
C ALA A 7 3.19 0.48 -5.77
N ILE A 8 1.88 0.25 -5.61
CA ILE A 8 0.98 -0.09 -6.73
C ILE A 8 0.95 1.04 -7.76
N VAL A 9 0.74 2.28 -7.30
CA VAL A 9 0.70 3.48 -8.16
C VAL A 9 2.02 3.68 -8.89
N ALA A 10 3.15 3.51 -8.18
CA ALA A 10 4.47 3.63 -8.77
C ALA A 10 4.68 2.65 -9.92
N MET A 11 4.30 1.38 -9.73
CA MET A 11 4.42 0.36 -10.78
C MET A 11 3.46 0.58 -11.96
N LEU A 12 2.26 1.09 -11.72
CA LEU A 12 1.25 1.32 -12.76
C LEU A 12 1.42 2.63 -13.54
N SER A 13 2.09 3.62 -12.94
CA SER A 13 2.32 4.94 -13.54
C SER A 13 3.76 5.15 -14.01
N ASP A 14 4.57 4.09 -14.03
CA ASP A 14 6.00 4.11 -14.40
C ASP A 14 6.80 5.20 -13.66
N GLU A 15 6.60 5.28 -12.34
CA GLU A 15 7.37 6.20 -11.49
C GLU A 15 8.82 5.73 -11.31
N ALA A 16 9.70 6.59 -10.81
CA ALA A 16 11.12 6.29 -10.64
C ALA A 16 11.38 4.97 -9.88
N GLU A 17 10.53 4.66 -8.90
CA GLU A 17 10.65 3.47 -8.05
C GLU A 17 9.97 2.21 -8.63
N ALA A 18 9.33 2.30 -9.80
CA ALA A 18 8.55 1.21 -10.41
C ALA A 18 9.36 -0.07 -10.57
N GLN A 19 10.59 0.03 -11.08
CA GLN A 19 11.45 -1.14 -11.32
C GLN A 19 11.87 -1.80 -10.00
N ARG A 20 12.16 -1.02 -8.96
CA ARG A 20 12.51 -1.53 -7.63
C ARG A 20 11.32 -2.29 -7.02
N CYS A 21 10.14 -1.68 -7.02
CA CYS A 21 8.92 -2.31 -6.52
C CYS A 21 8.58 -3.59 -7.29
N ALA A 22 8.70 -3.59 -8.63
CA ALA A 22 8.45 -4.78 -9.44
C ALA A 22 9.40 -5.93 -9.10
N GLN A 23 10.70 -5.64 -8.91
CA GLN A 23 11.68 -6.66 -8.51
C GLN A 23 11.41 -7.21 -7.11
N ALA A 24 10.98 -6.36 -6.16
CA ALA A 24 10.60 -6.78 -4.83
C ALA A 24 9.40 -7.74 -4.86
N VAL A 25 8.36 -7.42 -5.65
CA VAL A 25 7.18 -8.28 -5.83
C VAL A 25 7.56 -9.63 -6.43
N VAL A 26 8.40 -9.67 -7.48
CA VAL A 26 8.84 -10.93 -8.12
C VAL A 26 9.59 -11.86 -7.16
N LYS A 27 10.36 -11.30 -6.23
CA LYS A 27 11.11 -12.07 -5.23
C LYS A 27 10.24 -12.51 -4.03
N ALA A 28 9.04 -11.95 -3.90
CA ALA A 28 8.15 -12.24 -2.78
C ALA A 28 7.49 -13.62 -2.94
N SER A 29 7.47 -14.43 -1.87
CA SER A 29 6.78 -15.73 -1.89
C SER A 29 5.25 -15.61 -1.88
N ALA A 30 4.73 -14.62 -1.17
CA ALA A 30 3.29 -14.36 -1.04
C ALA A 30 3.05 -12.86 -0.81
N PRO A 31 3.22 -12.02 -1.86
CA PRO A 31 2.85 -10.62 -1.79
C PRO A 31 1.32 -10.50 -1.69
N PHE A 32 0.84 -9.54 -0.92
CA PHE A 32 -0.59 -9.27 -0.83
C PHE A 32 -0.85 -7.79 -0.54
N THR A 33 -2.09 -7.37 -0.73
CA THR A 33 -2.57 -6.02 -0.43
C THR A 33 -3.96 -6.07 0.22
N SER A 34 -4.55 -4.92 0.54
CA SER A 34 -5.89 -4.80 1.14
C SER A 34 -6.83 -3.96 0.28
N ALA A 35 -8.13 -4.06 0.56
CA ALA A 35 -9.15 -3.27 -0.13
C ALA A 35 -8.93 -1.74 0.01
N ILE A 36 -8.33 -1.29 1.11
CA ILE A 36 -7.99 0.14 1.31
C ILE A 36 -6.88 0.57 0.35
N ALA A 37 -5.83 -0.23 0.20
CA ALA A 37 -4.75 0.07 -0.73
C ALA A 37 -5.21 0.07 -2.19
N VAL A 38 -6.11 -0.86 -2.55
CA VAL A 38 -6.74 -0.89 -3.89
C VAL A 38 -7.54 0.39 -4.13
N TRP A 39 -8.37 0.79 -3.16
CA TRP A 39 -9.15 2.02 -3.27
C TRP A 39 -8.25 3.25 -3.43
N GLU A 40 -7.23 3.39 -2.58
CA GLU A 40 -6.32 4.54 -2.62
C GLU A 40 -5.53 4.58 -3.92
N ALA A 41 -5.01 3.44 -4.39
CA ALA A 41 -4.30 3.35 -5.66
C ALA A 41 -5.21 3.76 -6.83
N ALA A 42 -6.45 3.28 -6.87
CA ALA A 42 -7.39 3.64 -7.93
C ALA A 42 -7.74 5.13 -7.93
N MET A 43 -7.96 5.71 -6.75
CA MET A 43 -8.18 7.15 -6.60
C MET A 43 -6.95 7.93 -7.06
N ALA A 44 -5.75 7.52 -6.65
CA ALA A 44 -4.51 8.16 -7.04
C ALA A 44 -4.28 8.14 -8.56
N LEU A 45 -4.53 7.00 -9.21
CA LEU A 45 -4.38 6.82 -10.67
C LEU A 45 -5.40 7.63 -11.49
N SER A 46 -6.59 7.87 -10.92
CA SER A 46 -7.63 8.68 -11.60
C SER A 46 -7.28 10.16 -11.72
N ARG A 47 -6.30 10.64 -10.94
CA ARG A 47 -5.90 12.06 -10.97
C ARG A 47 -5.20 12.40 -12.29
N SER A 48 -5.38 13.62 -12.75
CA SER A 48 -4.87 14.11 -14.04
C SER A 48 -3.36 14.05 -14.18
N GLU A 49 -2.62 14.16 -13.06
CA GLU A 49 -1.17 14.05 -13.00
C GLU A 49 -0.66 12.60 -13.01
N LYS A 50 -1.56 11.62 -12.95
CA LYS A 50 -1.28 10.19 -13.11
C LYS A 50 -1.82 9.73 -14.47
N LEU A 51 -2.81 8.83 -14.48
CA LEU A 51 -3.39 8.33 -15.72
C LEU A 51 -4.57 9.19 -16.21
N GLY A 52 -5.19 9.99 -15.34
CA GLY A 52 -6.29 10.88 -15.72
C GLY A 52 -7.53 10.14 -16.24
N ILE A 53 -7.76 8.91 -15.77
CA ILE A 53 -8.86 8.04 -16.21
C ILE A 53 -9.98 7.96 -15.17
N PRO A 54 -11.21 7.53 -15.55
CA PRO A 54 -12.30 7.32 -14.60
C PRO A 54 -11.92 6.33 -13.49
N VAL A 55 -12.42 6.57 -12.27
CA VAL A 55 -12.10 5.76 -11.07
C VAL A 55 -12.47 4.28 -11.29
N GLU A 56 -13.61 4.01 -11.92
CA GLU A 56 -14.06 2.65 -12.22
C GLU A 56 -13.08 1.91 -13.13
N LEU A 57 -12.49 2.61 -14.10
CA LEU A 57 -11.45 2.05 -14.97
C LEU A 57 -10.13 1.87 -14.20
N SER A 58 -9.76 2.82 -13.34
CA SER A 58 -8.59 2.67 -12.47
C SER A 58 -8.66 1.43 -11.60
N VAL A 59 -9.82 1.15 -10.97
CA VAL A 59 -10.00 -0.06 -10.14
C VAL A 59 -9.84 -1.34 -10.97
N GLN A 60 -10.36 -1.36 -12.20
CA GLN A 60 -10.19 -2.52 -13.11
C GLN A 60 -8.73 -2.75 -13.46
N ILE A 61 -7.98 -1.68 -13.75
CA ILE A 61 -6.54 -1.75 -14.03
C ILE A 61 -5.77 -2.27 -12.81
N VAL A 62 -6.05 -1.72 -11.62
CA VAL A 62 -5.42 -2.19 -10.37
C VAL A 62 -5.73 -3.67 -10.14
N SER A 63 -6.98 -4.10 -10.26
CA SER A 63 -7.38 -5.49 -10.03
C SER A 63 -6.67 -6.44 -11.00
N ARG A 64 -6.64 -6.11 -12.29
CA ARG A 64 -5.91 -6.88 -13.29
C ARG A 64 -4.42 -6.94 -13.01
N PHE A 65 -3.82 -5.83 -12.58
CA PHE A 65 -2.41 -5.78 -12.20
C PHE A 65 -2.11 -6.70 -11.01
N LEU A 66 -2.99 -6.73 -9.99
CA LEU A 66 -2.82 -7.63 -8.85
C LEU A 66 -2.83 -9.10 -9.31
N ASP A 67 -3.76 -9.48 -10.18
CA ASP A 67 -3.84 -10.84 -10.74
C ASP A 67 -2.57 -11.19 -11.55
N GLU A 68 -2.15 -10.31 -12.46
CA GLU A 68 -0.97 -10.51 -13.31
C GLU A 68 0.34 -10.63 -12.50
N ARG A 69 0.41 -9.98 -11.33
CA ARG A 69 1.58 -10.01 -10.43
C ARG A 69 1.44 -11.00 -9.28
N ALA A 70 0.37 -11.80 -9.24
CA ALA A 70 0.06 -12.72 -8.16
C ALA A 70 0.10 -12.06 -6.77
N ILE A 71 -0.35 -10.80 -6.68
CA ILE A 71 -0.52 -10.07 -5.42
C ILE A 71 -1.92 -10.36 -4.91
N ALA A 72 -2.03 -11.14 -3.84
CA ALA A 72 -3.33 -11.52 -3.30
C ALA A 72 -4.06 -10.30 -2.70
N LEU A 73 -5.36 -10.17 -2.95
CA LEU A 73 -6.20 -9.30 -2.15
C LEU A 73 -6.60 -10.04 -0.86
N ARG A 74 -6.22 -9.52 0.30
CA ARG A 74 -6.58 -10.10 1.61
C ARG A 74 -7.50 -9.18 2.40
N ASP A 75 -8.23 -9.81 3.32
CA ASP A 75 -9.07 -9.10 4.27
C ASP A 75 -8.24 -8.13 5.12
N LEU A 76 -8.89 -7.05 5.53
CA LEU A 76 -8.37 -6.24 6.62
C LEU A 76 -8.28 -7.10 7.90
N PRO A 77 -7.43 -6.72 8.87
CA PRO A 77 -7.51 -7.30 10.20
C PRO A 77 -8.94 -7.23 10.75
N PRO A 78 -9.32 -8.12 11.69
CA PRO A 78 -10.60 -8.02 12.39
C PRO A 78 -10.85 -6.59 12.88
N ALA A 79 -12.09 -6.13 12.86
CA ALA A 79 -12.43 -4.72 13.07
C ALA A 79 -11.76 -4.11 14.32
N SER A 80 -11.73 -4.83 15.44
CA SER A 80 -11.07 -4.40 16.68
C SER A 80 -9.55 -4.21 16.52
N GLU A 81 -8.89 -5.12 15.82
CA GLU A 81 -7.44 -5.07 15.55
C GLU A 81 -7.11 -3.97 14.55
N ALA A 82 -7.90 -3.85 13.47
CA ALA A 82 -7.74 -2.78 12.49
C ALA A 82 -7.88 -1.41 13.16
N THR A 83 -8.87 -1.23 14.04
CA THR A 83 -9.03 0.01 14.83
C THR A 83 -7.86 0.24 15.78
N SER A 84 -7.51 -0.75 16.61
CA SER A 84 -6.46 -0.59 17.62
C SER A 84 -5.10 -0.27 16.99
N LEU A 85 -4.71 -1.04 15.97
CA LEU A 85 -3.42 -0.88 15.31
C LEU A 85 -3.33 0.42 14.50
N SER A 86 -4.40 0.80 13.78
CA SER A 86 -4.41 2.04 13.00
C SER A 86 -4.38 3.29 13.90
N VAL A 87 -5.14 3.29 15.01
CA VAL A 87 -5.08 4.37 16.00
C VAL A 87 -3.72 4.42 16.69
N GLY A 88 -3.15 3.25 17.01
CA GLY A 88 -1.79 3.16 17.54
C GLY A 88 -0.74 3.73 16.59
N ALA A 89 -0.86 3.43 15.29
CA ALA A 89 -0.02 4.00 14.24
C ALA A 89 -0.16 5.53 14.19
N ALA A 90 -1.39 6.03 14.16
CA ALA A 90 -1.65 7.48 14.16
C ALA A 90 -1.07 8.16 15.40
N SER A 91 -1.27 7.59 16.60
CA SER A 91 -0.74 8.17 17.84
C SER A 91 0.78 8.26 17.86
N ARG A 92 1.48 7.32 17.22
CA ARG A 92 2.95 7.24 17.24
C ARG A 92 3.60 7.98 16.07
N PHE A 93 2.98 7.91 14.90
CA PHE A 93 3.60 8.24 13.62
C PHE A 93 2.79 9.26 12.79
N ARG A 94 1.78 9.90 13.39
CA ARG A 94 1.09 11.06 12.79
C ARG A 94 1.39 12.30 13.61
N ASN A 95 2.49 12.96 13.28
CA ASN A 95 2.95 14.19 13.92
C ASN A 95 3.58 15.14 12.88
N ASN A 96 4.23 16.23 13.31
CA ASN A 96 4.81 17.20 12.36
C ASN A 96 6.00 16.64 11.55
N ALA A 97 6.68 15.61 12.07
CA ALA A 97 7.84 14.98 11.46
C ALA A 97 7.50 13.73 10.63
N ILE A 98 6.46 12.98 11.02
CA ILE A 98 6.01 11.75 10.34
C ILE A 98 4.54 11.92 9.96
N ARG A 99 4.24 11.78 8.67
CA ARG A 99 2.93 12.15 8.11
C ARG A 99 2.15 10.94 7.59
N LEU A 100 2.00 9.90 8.40
CA LEU A 100 1.05 8.84 8.03
C LEU A 100 -0.36 9.43 7.89
N ASN A 101 -0.93 9.29 6.70
CA ASN A 101 -2.31 9.65 6.44
C ASN A 101 -3.27 8.57 7.01
N LEU A 102 -4.59 8.74 6.82
CA LEU A 102 -5.57 7.77 7.31
C LEU A 102 -5.36 6.38 6.71
N ALA A 103 -5.23 6.28 5.38
CA ALA A 103 -5.00 5.02 4.68
C ALA A 103 -3.66 4.40 5.07
N ASP A 104 -2.60 5.20 5.24
CA ASP A 104 -1.30 4.72 5.70
C ASP A 104 -1.36 4.06 7.09
N CYS A 105 -2.20 4.58 7.98
CA CYS A 105 -2.42 3.96 9.29
C CYS A 105 -3.07 2.57 9.15
N PHE A 106 -3.94 2.36 8.16
CA PHE A 106 -4.53 1.06 7.86
C PHE A 106 -3.57 0.13 7.10
N HIS A 107 -2.72 0.67 6.22
CA HIS A 107 -1.62 -0.09 5.60
C HIS A 107 -0.66 -0.60 6.67
N TYR A 108 -0.27 0.27 7.60
CA TYR A 108 0.53 -0.09 8.76
C TYR A 108 -0.16 -1.20 9.57
N ALA A 109 -1.46 -1.05 9.85
CA ALA A 109 -2.22 -2.05 10.60
C ALA A 109 -2.22 -3.42 9.90
N CYS A 110 -2.36 -3.46 8.58
CA CYS A 110 -2.29 -4.69 7.80
C CYS A 110 -0.90 -5.34 7.90
N ALA A 111 0.16 -4.58 7.61
CA ALA A 111 1.54 -5.09 7.67
C ALA A 111 1.87 -5.62 9.08
N ARG A 112 1.46 -4.88 10.13
CA ARG A 112 1.69 -5.26 11.52
C ARG A 112 0.90 -6.49 11.94
N TYR A 113 -0.40 -6.55 11.63
CA TYR A 113 -1.28 -7.66 12.01
C TYR A 113 -0.85 -8.98 11.35
N TYR A 114 -0.54 -8.95 10.05
CA TYR A 114 -0.09 -10.11 9.31
C TYR A 114 1.40 -10.43 9.55
N ALA A 115 2.10 -9.64 10.36
CA ALA A 115 3.51 -9.80 10.67
C ALA A 115 4.41 -9.96 9.42
N VAL A 116 4.22 -9.07 8.44
CA VAL A 116 4.97 -9.06 7.18
C VAL A 116 5.67 -7.72 6.95
N PRO A 117 6.76 -7.70 6.17
CA PRO A 117 7.38 -6.44 5.76
C PRO A 117 6.48 -5.67 4.80
N MET A 118 6.65 -4.34 4.80
CA MET A 118 5.94 -3.36 3.98
C MET A 118 6.75 -3.02 2.72
N LEU A 119 6.15 -3.14 1.54
CA LEU A 119 6.67 -2.54 0.31
C LEU A 119 5.91 -1.24 0.03
N SER A 120 6.63 -0.12 0.10
CA SER A 120 6.11 1.22 -0.16
C SER A 120 7.16 2.09 -0.86
N THR A 121 6.70 3.16 -1.49
CA THR A 121 7.51 4.29 -1.96
C THR A 121 7.39 5.51 -1.06
N ALA A 122 6.48 5.50 -0.08
CA ALA A 122 6.34 6.56 0.91
C ALA A 122 7.44 6.43 1.99
N ASP A 123 8.25 7.46 2.13
CA ASP A 123 9.38 7.50 3.07
C ASP A 123 8.91 7.46 4.52
N GLU A 124 7.68 7.88 4.80
CA GLU A 124 7.10 7.90 6.14
C GLU A 124 7.11 6.51 6.80
N PHE A 125 6.95 5.42 6.03
CA PHE A 125 7.00 4.06 6.58
C PHE A 125 8.40 3.67 7.06
N ARG A 126 9.47 4.24 6.49
CA ARG A 126 10.86 4.04 6.95
C ARG A 126 11.10 4.66 8.33
N LEU A 127 10.23 5.58 8.76
CA LEU A 127 10.27 6.23 10.08
C LEU A 127 9.40 5.51 11.11
N THR A 128 8.79 4.38 10.75
CA THR A 128 8.00 3.55 11.66
C THR A 128 8.83 2.38 12.21
N ASP A 129 8.21 1.55 13.04
CA ASP A 129 8.77 0.30 13.55
C ASP A 129 8.41 -0.93 12.69
N LEU A 130 8.00 -0.73 11.43
CA LEU A 130 7.84 -1.80 10.46
C LEU A 130 9.16 -2.10 9.75
N GLU A 131 9.34 -3.36 9.39
CA GLU A 131 10.34 -3.74 8.40
C GLU A 131 9.87 -3.26 7.01
N THR A 132 10.70 -2.48 6.31
CA THR A 132 10.41 -2.02 4.96
C THR A 132 11.26 -2.77 3.95
N VAL A 133 10.63 -3.17 2.84
CA VAL A 133 11.31 -3.84 1.73
C VAL A 133 12.10 -2.78 0.95
N PRO A 134 13.42 -2.95 0.77
CA PRO A 134 14.30 -1.92 0.22
C PRO A 134 13.93 -1.49 -1.18
#